data_AF-A0A1V6PHW3-F1
#
_entry.id   AF-A0A1V6PHW3-F1
#
_cell.length_a   1.000
_cell.length_b   1.000
_cell.length_c   1.000
_cell.angle_alpha   90.00
_cell.angle_beta   90.00
_cell.angle_gamma   90.00
#
_symmetry.space_group_name_H-M   'P 1'
#
loop_
_entity.id
_entity.type
_entity.pdbx_description
1 polymer ?
#
loop_
_entity_poly.entity_id
_entity_poly.type
_entity_poly.pdbx_seq_one_letter_code
_entity_poly.pdbx_strand_id
1 'polypeptide(L)'
;HKLTVFEEESLYNWILSLDDRGAAPRPRTVREAADLLLKARGSTPPITVGEKWVENFVKRHPDLSTRFSRSYDYRRAQCEDEKAILMWFNFVKATIEKYGIVGDDIYNFDETGFALGLTATAKVITRRTY
;
A
#
# COMPACT_ATOMS: atom_id res chain seq x y z
N HIS A 1 22.18 -13.66 -11.09
CA HIS A 1 21.39 -12.41 -11.19
C HIS A 1 21.16 -12.08 -12.66
N LYS A 2 19.98 -11.57 -13.03
CA LYS A 2 19.68 -11.16 -14.42
C LYS A 2 19.95 -9.67 -14.67
N LEU A 3 19.68 -8.84 -13.66
CA LEU A 3 20.04 -7.41 -13.65
C LEU A 3 21.50 -7.23 -13.22
N THR A 4 22.14 -6.15 -13.67
CA THR A 4 23.41 -5.69 -13.10
C THR A 4 23.18 -5.07 -11.72
N VAL A 5 24.24 -4.88 -10.94
CA VAL A 5 24.17 -4.21 -9.63
C VAL A 5 23.50 -2.84 -9.74
N PHE A 6 23.90 -2.05 -10.74
CA PHE A 6 23.34 -0.71 -10.98
C PHE A 6 21.84 -0.74 -11.33
N GLU A 7 21.40 -1.70 -12.14
CA GLU A 7 19.98 -1.86 -12.47
C GLU A 7 19.16 -2.34 -11.27
N GLU A 8 19.74 -3.24 -10.47
CA GLU A 8 19.10 -3.75 -9.25
C GLU A 8 18.93 -2.62 -8.21
N GLU A 9 19.94 -1.77 -8.04
CA GLU A 9 19.88 -0.57 -7.19
C GLU A 9 18.92 0.49 -7.72
N SER A 10 18.91 0.73 -9.05
CA SER A 10 17.99 1.68 -9.68
C SER A 10 16.53 1.27 -9.48
N LEU A 11 16.23 -0.03 -9.64
CA LEU A 11 14.89 -0.57 -9.40
C LEU A 11 14.51 -0.50 -7.92
N TYR A 12 15.46 -0.77 -7.02
CA TYR A 12 15.26 -0.62 -5.57
C TYR A 12 14.90 0.83 -5.19
N ASN A 13 15.68 1.81 -5.63
CA ASN A 13 15.43 3.22 -5.38
C ASN A 13 14.10 3.70 -6.00
N TRP A 14 13.73 3.17 -7.16
CA TRP A 14 12.44 3.46 -7.77
C TRP A 14 11.26 2.94 -6.93
N ILE A 15 11.36 1.76 -6.32
CA ILE A 15 10.34 1.22 -5.41
C ILE A 15 10.21 2.11 -4.17
N LEU A 16 11.33 2.53 -3.56
CA LEU A 16 11.30 3.43 -2.40
C LEU A 16 10.67 4.79 -2.74
N SER A 17 11.03 5.37 -3.89
CA SER A 17 10.44 6.63 -4.35
C SER A 17 8.94 6.52 -4.60
N LEU A 18 8.44 5.36 -5.02
CA LEU A 18 7.00 5.13 -5.14
C LEU A 18 6.33 5.08 -3.75
N ASP A 19 6.94 4.36 -2.82
CA ASP A 19 6.45 4.22 -1.44
C ASP A 19 6.34 5.58 -0.73
N ASP A 20 7.37 6.44 -0.87
CA ASP A 20 7.38 7.81 -0.34
C ASP A 20 6.25 8.70 -0.91
N ARG A 21 5.77 8.41 -2.13
CA ARG A 21 4.64 9.10 -2.76
C ARG A 21 3.29 8.48 -2.44
N GLY A 22 3.24 7.52 -1.52
CA GLY A 22 2.03 6.80 -1.15
C GLY A 22 1.57 5.78 -2.19
N ALA A 23 2.42 5.43 -3.16
CA ALA A 23 2.13 4.44 -4.19
C ALA A 23 2.94 3.17 -3.95
N ALA A 24 2.29 2.04 -3.69
CA ALA A 24 2.99 0.76 -3.53
C ALA A 24 2.91 -0.07 -4.83
N PRO A 25 4.03 -0.34 -5.53
CA PRO A 25 3.99 -1.14 -6.75
C PRO A 25 3.59 -2.59 -6.46
N ARG A 26 2.79 -3.17 -7.36
CA ARG A 26 2.46 -4.60 -7.31
C ARG A 26 3.67 -5.44 -7.76
N PRO A 27 3.83 -6.70 -7.31
CA PRO A 27 4.88 -7.59 -7.80
C PRO A 27 4.91 -7.71 -9.32
N ARG A 28 3.75 -7.69 -10.00
CA ARG A 28 3.67 -7.69 -11.46
C ARG A 28 4.36 -6.45 -12.07
N THR A 29 4.10 -5.27 -11.51
CA THR A 29 4.68 -4.00 -11.97
C THR A 29 6.19 -3.97 -11.77
N VAL A 30 6.69 -4.51 -10.65
CA VAL A 30 8.14 -4.63 -10.41
C VAL A 30 8.79 -5.59 -11.42
N ARG A 31 8.09 -6.68 -11.78
CA ARG A 31 8.55 -7.60 -12.82
C ARG A 31 8.63 -6.91 -14.19
N GLU A 32 7.57 -6.19 -14.57
CA GLU A 32 7.49 -5.45 -15.83
C GLU A 32 8.60 -4.38 -15.91
N ALA A 33 8.86 -3.67 -14.83
CA ALA A 33 9.96 -2.70 -14.76
C ALA A 33 11.33 -3.37 -14.96
N ALA A 34 11.56 -4.55 -14.38
CA ALA A 34 12.79 -5.32 -14.60
C ALA A 34 12.91 -5.82 -16.05
N ASP A 35 11.81 -6.28 -16.67
CA ASP A 35 11.79 -6.69 -18.07
C ASP A 35 12.04 -5.51 -19.02
N LEU A 36 11.55 -4.32 -18.69
CA LEU A 36 11.83 -3.08 -19.44
C LEU A 36 13.31 -2.72 -19.41
N LEU A 37 13.97 -2.82 -18.25
CA LEU A 37 15.43 -2.60 -18.13
C LEU A 37 16.21 -3.60 -19.00
N LEU A 38 15.83 -4.89 -18.96
CA LEU A 38 16.48 -5.93 -19.77
C LEU A 38 16.24 -5.74 -21.26
N LYS A 39 15.05 -5.30 -21.66
CA LYS A 39 14.73 -4.98 -23.07
C LYS A 39 15.54 -3.78 -23.56
N ALA A 40 15.72 -2.75 -22.74
CA ALA A 40 16.53 -1.58 -23.08
C ALA A 40 18.01 -1.93 -23.34
N ARG A 41 18.51 -3.03 -22.76
CA ARG A 41 19.87 -3.54 -23.02
C ARG A 41 20.05 -4.12 -24.43
N GLY A 42 18.96 -4.35 -25.18
CA GLY A 42 19.05 -4.74 -26.59
C GLY A 42 19.35 -6.23 -26.84
N SER A 43 18.90 -7.12 -25.96
CA SER A 43 19.05 -8.58 -26.15
C SER A 43 17.99 -9.14 -27.11
N THR A 44 18.41 -9.98 -28.07
CA THR A 44 17.54 -10.72 -28.98
C THR A 44 17.81 -12.23 -28.84
N PRO A 45 16.83 -13.05 -28.39
CA PRO A 45 15.49 -12.68 -27.94
C PRO A 45 15.50 -11.88 -26.62
N PRO A 46 14.41 -11.14 -26.30
CA PRO A 46 14.32 -10.35 -25.08
C PRO A 46 14.50 -11.24 -23.85
N ILE A 47 15.48 -10.91 -23.01
CA ILE A 47 15.67 -11.58 -21.74
C ILE A 47 14.57 -11.10 -20.80
N THR A 48 13.75 -12.02 -20.29
CA THR A 48 12.75 -11.73 -19.27
C THR A 48 13.14 -12.31 -17.92
N VAL A 49 12.65 -11.74 -16.84
CA VAL A 49 12.79 -12.31 -15.49
C VAL A 49 11.77 -13.42 -15.24
N GLY A 50 12.12 -14.40 -14.41
CA GLY A 50 11.21 -15.50 -14.06
C GLY A 50 10.10 -15.09 -13.09
N GLU A 51 9.06 -15.90 -12.96
CA GLU A 51 7.91 -15.58 -12.09
C GLU A 51 8.30 -15.32 -10.62
N LYS A 52 9.18 -16.17 -10.08
CA LYS A 52 9.71 -16.09 -8.70
C LYS A 52 10.80 -15.03 -8.52
N TRP A 53 11.17 -14.31 -9.57
CA TRP A 53 12.28 -13.36 -9.51
C TRP A 53 12.00 -12.23 -8.52
N VAL A 54 10.76 -11.72 -8.48
CA VAL A 54 10.37 -10.63 -7.58
C VAL A 54 10.42 -11.06 -6.11
N GLU A 55 10.01 -12.29 -5.81
CA GLU A 55 10.11 -12.84 -4.44
C GLU A 55 11.56 -12.95 -4.01
N ASN A 56 12.43 -13.41 -4.92
CA ASN A 56 13.87 -13.47 -4.66
C ASN A 56 14.49 -12.08 -4.56
N PHE A 57 13.99 -11.09 -5.31
CA PHE A 57 14.43 -9.69 -5.20
C PHE A 57 14.09 -9.12 -3.82
N VAL A 58 12.85 -9.28 -3.36
CA VAL A 58 12.45 -8.83 -2.01
C VAL A 58 13.26 -9.56 -0.92
N LYS A 59 13.56 -10.85 -1.09
CA LYS A 59 14.42 -11.59 -0.14
C LYS A 59 15.85 -11.06 -0.05
N ARG A 60 16.38 -10.47 -1.12
CA ARG A 60 17.74 -9.89 -1.13
C ARG A 60 17.80 -8.49 -0.53
N HIS A 61 16.67 -7.78 -0.52
CA HIS A 61 16.55 -6.43 0.02
C HIS A 61 15.70 -6.47 1.28
N PRO A 62 16.30 -6.73 2.47
CA PRO A 62 15.57 -6.88 3.72
C PRO A 62 14.78 -5.63 4.13
N ASP A 63 15.11 -4.47 3.55
CA ASP A 63 14.42 -3.19 3.71
C ASP A 63 13.09 -3.12 2.95
N LEU A 64 12.87 -4.02 1.99
CA LEU A 64 11.59 -4.19 1.31
C LEU A 64 10.78 -5.31 1.95
N SER A 65 9.47 -5.14 1.96
CA SER A 65 8.54 -6.16 2.40
C SER A 65 7.36 -6.26 1.44
N THR A 66 6.77 -7.44 1.39
CA THR A 66 5.50 -7.62 0.70
C THR A 66 4.35 -7.55 1.70
N ARG A 67 3.33 -6.77 1.37
CA ARG A 67 2.12 -6.57 2.17
C ARG A 67 0.88 -6.78 1.30
N PHE A 68 -0.24 -7.12 1.92
CA PHE A 68 -1.52 -7.10 1.24
C PHE A 68 -2.18 -5.75 1.49
N SER A 69 -2.31 -4.95 0.44
CA SER A 69 -3.18 -3.78 0.46
C SER A 69 -4.61 -4.27 0.60
N ARG A 70 -5.26 -3.88 1.68
CA ARG A 70 -6.72 -3.92 1.77
C ARG A 70 -7.22 -2.70 1.02
N SER A 71 -8.19 -2.89 0.13
CA SER A 71 -8.94 -1.76 -0.40
C SER A 71 -9.61 -1.10 0.81
N TYR A 72 -9.13 0.06 1.24
CA TYR A 72 -9.98 0.98 1.99
C TYR A 72 -11.23 1.20 1.12
N ASP A 73 -12.43 1.15 1.68
CA ASP A 73 -13.65 1.33 0.88
C ASP A 73 -13.55 2.72 0.25
N TYR A 74 -13.18 2.77 -1.03
CA TYR A 74 -12.89 4.00 -1.77
C TYR A 74 -14.10 4.94 -1.75
N ARG A 75 -15.30 4.39 -1.54
CA ARG A 75 -16.54 5.14 -1.31
C ARG A 75 -16.55 5.92 0.01
N ARG A 76 -15.88 5.43 1.06
CA ARG A 76 -15.72 6.18 2.32
C ARG A 76 -14.83 7.40 2.13
N ALA A 77 -13.67 7.23 1.48
CA ALA A 77 -12.72 8.32 1.25
C ALA A 77 -13.28 9.46 0.38
N GLN A 78 -14.18 9.16 -0.56
CA GLN A 78 -14.83 10.20 -1.39
C GLN A 78 -15.96 10.96 -0.68
N CYS A 79 -16.47 10.44 0.44
CA CYS A 79 -17.58 11.05 1.20
C CYS A 79 -17.11 11.77 2.47
N GLU A 80 -15.80 11.87 2.70
CA GLU A 80 -15.20 12.57 3.84
C GLU A 80 -15.13 14.09 3.54
N ASP A 81 -16.25 14.79 3.69
CA ASP A 81 -16.26 16.27 3.71
C ASP A 81 -15.63 16.73 5.04
N GLU A 82 -14.48 17.40 4.94
CA GLU A 82 -13.74 17.94 6.09
C GLU A 82 -14.64 18.76 7.02
N LYS A 83 -15.55 19.57 6.47
CA LYS A 83 -16.48 20.37 7.27
C LYS A 83 -17.47 19.50 8.02
N ALA A 84 -18.01 18.48 7.37
CA ALA A 84 -18.96 17.55 8.00
C ALA A 84 -18.28 16.77 9.14
N ILE A 85 -17.03 16.34 8.95
CA ILE A 85 -16.23 15.65 9.96
C ILE A 85 -15.96 16.57 11.16
N LEU A 86 -15.48 17.80 10.91
CA LEU A 86 -15.22 18.78 11.97
C LEU A 86 -16.49 19.15 12.73
N MET A 87 -17.62 19.34 12.02
CA MET A 87 -18.91 19.61 12.65
C MET A 87 -19.35 18.45 13.54
N TRP A 88 -19.17 17.20 13.09
CA TRP A 88 -19.50 16.03 13.89
C TRP A 88 -18.66 15.94 15.16
N PHE A 89 -17.33 16.10 15.07
CA PHE A 89 -16.45 16.08 16.25
C PHE A 89 -16.78 17.20 17.25
N ASN A 90 -17.04 18.41 16.76
CA ASN A 90 -17.44 19.53 17.61
C ASN A 90 -18.78 19.26 18.30
N PHE A 91 -19.75 18.67 17.59
CA PHE A 91 -21.05 18.30 18.14
C PHE A 91 -20.94 17.21 19.22
N VAL A 92 -20.14 16.17 18.96
CA VAL A 92 -19.90 15.10 19.92
C VAL A 92 -19.24 15.65 21.18
N LYS A 93 -18.20 16.50 21.03
CA LYS A 93 -17.54 17.13 22.18
C LYS A 93 -18.49 18.00 23.00
N ALA A 94 -19.29 18.84 22.35
CA ALA A 94 -20.29 19.67 23.03
C ALA A 94 -21.35 18.83 23.75
N THR A 95 -21.73 17.69 23.19
CA THR A 95 -22.68 16.75 23.81
C THR A 95 -22.08 16.08 25.05
N ILE A 96 -20.84 15.61 24.96
CA ILE A 96 -20.11 15.04 26.10
C ILE A 96 -20.01 16.05 27.24
N GLU A 97 -19.64 17.30 26.94
CA GLU A 97 -19.55 18.37 27.94
C GLU A 97 -20.92 18.74 28.53
N LYS A 98 -21.97 18.84 27.70
CA LYS A 98 -23.33 19.21 28.15
C LYS A 98 -23.94 18.18 29.11
N TYR A 99 -23.72 16.90 28.85
CA TYR A 99 -24.31 15.81 29.64
C TYR A 99 -23.34 15.23 30.67
N GLY A 100 -22.11 15.74 30.75
CA GLY A 100 -21.09 15.26 31.69
C GLY A 100 -20.74 13.78 31.46
N ILE A 101 -20.75 13.32 30.20
CA ILE A 101 -20.48 11.92 29.86
C ILE A 101 -19.03 11.61 30.23
N VAL A 102 -18.83 10.64 31.12
CA VAL A 102 -17.49 10.21 31.54
C VAL A 102 -16.90 9.32 30.45
N GLY A 103 -15.57 9.34 30.28
CA GLY A 103 -14.90 8.52 29.27
C GLY A 103 -15.22 7.02 29.40
N ASP A 104 -15.47 6.54 30.62
CA ASP A 104 -15.84 5.16 30.93
C ASP A 104 -17.22 4.76 30.38
N ASP A 105 -18.08 5.74 30.06
CA ASP A 105 -19.41 5.52 29.47
C ASP A 105 -19.41 5.65 27.93
N ILE A 106 -18.24 5.83 27.31
CA ILE A 106 -18.09 5.91 25.86
C ILE A 106 -17.73 4.53 25.32
N TYR A 107 -18.71 3.86 24.72
CA TYR A 107 -18.53 2.55 24.09
C TYR A 107 -18.32 2.70 22.59
N ASN A 108 -17.23 2.12 22.07
CA ASN A 108 -17.07 1.97 20.63
C ASN A 108 -17.95 0.80 20.16
N PHE A 109 -18.91 1.09 19.29
CA PHE A 109 -19.74 0.06 18.67
C PHE A 109 -19.27 -0.12 17.22
N ASP A 110 -18.34 -1.04 16.99
CA ASP A 110 -17.93 -1.41 15.64
C ASP A 110 -18.79 -2.58 15.15
N GLU A 111 -19.54 -2.35 14.07
CA GLU A 111 -20.22 -3.42 13.37
C GLU A 111 -19.14 -4.27 12.67
N THR A 112 -18.84 -5.45 13.22
CA THR A 112 -18.06 -6.48 12.51
C THR A 112 -18.95 -7.12 11.44
N GLY A 113 -19.25 -6.36 10.39
CA GLY A 113 -19.94 -6.85 9.21
C GLY A 113 -18.98 -7.70 8.38
N PHE A 114 -19.15 -9.01 8.39
CA PHE A 114 -18.59 -9.87 7.35
C PHE A 114 -19.26 -9.52 6.01
N ALA A 115 -18.70 -8.54 5.30
CA ALA A 115 -19.08 -8.26 3.92
C ALA A 115 -18.50 -9.37 3.03
N LEU A 116 -19.32 -10.39 2.78
CA LEU A 116 -19.09 -11.39 1.75
C LEU A 116 -19.14 -10.70 0.38
N GLY A 117 -17.96 -10.51 -0.22
CA GLY A 117 -17.80 -10.06 -1.60
C GLY A 117 -17.83 -8.54 -1.77
N LEU A 118 -16.64 -7.93 -1.70
CA LEU A 118 -16.15 -6.82 -2.55
C LEU A 118 -15.04 -6.06 -1.82
N THR A 119 -13.83 -6.60 -1.82
CA THR A 119 -12.59 -5.81 -1.70
C THR A 119 -11.45 -6.71 -2.18
N ALA A 120 -10.97 -6.50 -3.42
CA ALA A 120 -9.84 -7.26 -3.92
C ALA A 120 -8.59 -6.90 -3.11
N THR A 121 -8.09 -7.85 -2.31
CA THR A 121 -6.81 -7.72 -1.64
C THR A 121 -5.71 -7.78 -2.69
N ALA A 122 -4.85 -6.76 -2.75
CA ALA A 122 -3.76 -6.70 -3.72
C ALA A 122 -2.42 -6.84 -3.00
N LYS A 123 -1.59 -7.79 -3.42
CA LYS A 123 -0.21 -7.91 -2.94
C LYS A 123 0.61 -6.73 -3.49
N VAL A 124 1.24 -5.97 -2.61
CA VAL A 124 2.07 -4.79 -2.93
C VAL A 124 3.43 -4.88 -2.24
N ILE A 125 4.44 -4.22 -2.79
CA ILE A 125 5.79 -4.16 -2.24
C ILE A 125 5.99 -2.75 -1.67
N THR A 126 6.35 -2.67 -0.40
CA THR A 126 6.56 -1.41 0.36
C THR A 126 7.85 -1.52 1.16
N ARG A 127 8.30 -0.42 1.79
CA ARG A 127 9.34 -0.48 2.81
C ARG A 127 8.91 -1.39 3.98
N ARG A 128 9.87 -2.02 4.64
CA ARG A 128 9.63 -2.95 5.75
C ARG A 128 9.29 -2.24 7.05
N THR A 129 9.89 -1.07 7.27
CA THR A 129 9.67 -0.22 8.44
C THR A 129 8.61 0.84 8.11
N TYR A 130 7.47 0.75 8.80
CA TYR A 130 6.63 1.88 9.15
C TYR A 130 6.74 2.09 10.67
#